data_AF-A0A1Y4C1A0-F1
#
_entry.id   AF-A0A1Y4C1A0-F1
#
_cell.length_a   1.000
_cell.length_b   1.000
_cell.length_c   1.000
_cell.angle_alpha   90.00
_cell.angle_beta   90.00
_cell.angle_gamma   90.00
#
_symmetry.space_group_name_H-M   'P 1'
#
loop_
_entity.id
_entity.type
_entity.pdbx_description
1 polymer ?
#
loop_
_entity_poly.entity_id
_entity_poly.type
_entity_poly.pdbx_seq_one_letter_code
_entity_poly.pdbx_strand_id
1 'polypeptide(L)'
;MAAPFVDTARITVKAGNGGNGAVAFHREKYVAAGGPDGGDGGRGGSVILEINPHMSTLMDFRYKRKYVAGNGMDGQGKRCSGKDGEDLVIKVPKGTVVRDADTNEIICDMSETDRFVLARGGNGGWGNKHFATPTRQVPRFAKAGLPGQERQVILELKLLADVGLVGFPNVGKSTLLSVVSKARPKIANYHFTTLFPNLGVVYVEEGVSFVLADIPGIIEGAAEGAGLGHDFLRHIDRCRLLIHVVDVSGSEGRDPVADFEAIQAELKEYGSGLEDRPMIVAGNKVDIAADRSGLEALKAHVEGLGMPFYEISAAAQMGTRELMLAAARQLEHLPPITVYEPTYVERPPEVDTSAPLNIIHEDDTWIVEGPWLQRLMANVNFGDYESRNWFDKMLRQSGLFDRLEEMGIKDGDIVSLYNLEFEYQR
;
A
#
# COMPACT_ATOMS: atom_id res chain seq x y z
N MET A 1 -26.46 7.87 9.96
CA MET A 1 -25.42 8.93 10.03
C MET A 1 -24.21 8.42 9.25
N ALA A 2 -23.93 9.00 8.08
CA ALA A 2 -22.84 8.56 7.21
C ALA A 2 -21.49 8.91 7.87
N ALA A 3 -20.65 7.91 8.09
CA ALA A 3 -19.38 8.09 8.79
C ALA A 3 -18.36 8.83 7.90
N PRO A 4 -17.48 9.66 8.48
CA PRO A 4 -16.57 10.51 7.73
C PRO A 4 -15.64 9.68 6.85
N PHE A 5 -15.48 10.09 5.59
CA PHE A 5 -14.45 9.59 4.67
C PHE A 5 -13.08 9.57 5.37
N VAL A 6 -12.48 8.39 5.42
CA VAL A 6 -11.19 8.11 6.04
C VAL A 6 -10.22 7.79 4.91
N ASP A 7 -9.40 8.77 4.59
CA ASP A 7 -8.25 8.70 3.69
C ASP A 7 -7.00 8.15 4.39
N THR A 8 -7.02 8.15 5.73
CA THR A 8 -5.90 7.74 6.57
C THR A 8 -6.36 6.79 7.67
N ALA A 9 -5.81 5.58 7.73
CA ALA A 9 -6.15 4.60 8.76
C ALA A 9 -4.89 4.05 9.44
N ARG A 10 -4.84 4.15 10.77
CA ARG A 10 -3.79 3.52 11.57
C ARG A 10 -4.21 2.10 11.95
N ILE A 11 -3.37 1.13 11.62
CA ILE A 11 -3.57 -0.28 11.95
C ILE A 11 -2.34 -0.88 12.64
N THR A 12 -2.57 -1.89 13.45
CA THR A 12 -1.54 -2.73 14.06
C THR A 12 -1.58 -4.10 13.41
N VAL A 13 -0.45 -4.51 12.85
CA VAL A 13 -0.29 -5.82 12.20
C VAL A 13 0.67 -6.68 13.00
N LYS A 14 0.31 -7.94 13.20
CA LYS A 14 1.13 -8.94 13.86
C LYS A 14 1.14 -10.22 13.05
N ALA A 15 2.32 -10.61 12.58
CA ALA A 15 2.51 -11.89 11.95
C ALA A 15 2.49 -13.03 12.98
N GLY A 16 2.25 -14.24 12.51
CA GLY A 16 2.25 -15.44 13.35
C GLY A 16 3.64 -15.75 13.88
N ASN A 17 3.69 -16.25 15.11
CA ASN A 17 4.92 -16.82 15.66
C ASN A 17 5.19 -18.19 15.01
N GLY A 18 6.46 -18.56 14.88
CA GLY A 18 6.83 -19.93 14.54
C GLY A 18 6.50 -20.87 15.70
N GLY A 19 6.14 -22.11 15.37
CA GLY A 19 5.98 -23.17 16.36
C GLY A 19 7.32 -23.62 16.93
N ASN A 20 7.30 -24.21 18.12
CA ASN A 20 8.48 -24.74 18.78
C ASN A 20 8.88 -26.09 18.22
N GLY A 21 10.19 -26.37 18.17
CA GLY A 21 10.68 -27.73 17.95
C GLY A 21 10.38 -28.62 19.14
N ALA A 22 10.07 -29.90 18.89
CA ALA A 22 9.85 -30.85 19.97
C ALA A 22 11.14 -31.54 20.42
N VAL A 23 11.24 -31.82 21.72
CA VAL A 23 12.17 -32.81 22.25
C VAL A 23 11.39 -34.11 22.48
N ALA A 24 11.66 -35.12 21.66
CA ALA A 24 11.05 -36.43 21.83
C ALA A 24 12.04 -37.55 21.49
N PHE A 25 11.78 -38.74 22.04
CA PHE A 25 12.57 -39.95 21.76
C PHE A 25 11.64 -41.08 21.35
N HIS A 26 12.09 -41.87 20.37
CA HIS A 26 11.35 -43.03 19.90
C HIS A 26 11.20 -44.06 21.03
N ARG A 27 9.98 -44.55 21.26
CA ARG A 27 9.69 -45.55 22.30
C ARG A 27 8.98 -46.75 21.70
N GLU A 28 9.65 -47.90 21.73
CA GLU A 28 9.09 -49.18 21.31
C GLU A 28 9.37 -50.25 22.38
N LYS A 29 8.45 -51.20 22.52
CA LYS A 29 8.45 -52.22 23.59
C LYS A 29 9.74 -53.08 23.64
N TYR A 30 10.51 -53.14 22.56
CA TYR A 30 11.74 -53.93 22.45
C TYR A 30 12.99 -53.09 22.15
N VAL A 31 12.89 -51.76 22.21
CA VAL A 31 14.00 -50.84 21.95
C VAL A 31 14.36 -50.14 23.27
N ALA A 32 15.52 -50.49 23.84
CA ALA A 32 15.94 -49.99 25.15
C ALA A 32 16.24 -48.47 25.17
N ALA A 33 16.78 -47.93 24.07
CA ALA A 33 17.02 -46.49 23.89
C ALA A 33 16.77 -46.12 22.42
N GLY A 34 15.60 -45.56 22.13
CA GLY A 34 15.30 -45.06 20.80
C GLY A 34 15.97 -43.72 20.53
N GLY A 35 16.35 -43.49 19.28
CA GLY A 35 16.92 -42.22 18.85
C GLY A 35 15.92 -41.05 18.93
N PRO A 36 16.39 -39.82 18.68
CA PRO A 36 15.54 -38.63 18.72
C PRO A 36 14.45 -38.70 17.65
N ASP A 37 13.24 -38.32 18.03
CA ASP A 37 12.05 -38.33 17.17
C ASP A 37 11.21 -37.06 17.29
N GLY A 38 11.72 -35.97 17.87
CA GLY A 38 11.05 -34.68 17.87
C GLY A 38 11.05 -34.05 16.48
N GLY A 39 9.88 -33.65 16.00
CA GLY A 39 9.71 -32.88 14.77
C GLY A 39 9.94 -31.38 14.97
N ASP A 40 10.09 -30.67 13.86
CA ASP A 40 10.28 -29.23 13.81
C ASP A 40 8.95 -28.48 13.95
N GLY A 41 8.99 -27.25 14.44
CA GLY A 41 7.82 -26.37 14.47
C GLY A 41 7.49 -25.82 13.08
N GLY A 42 6.21 -25.55 12.84
CA GLY A 42 5.74 -24.90 11.62
C GLY A 42 6.08 -23.41 11.59
N ARG A 43 6.15 -22.82 10.40
CA ARG A 43 6.35 -21.38 10.22
C ARG A 43 5.09 -20.60 10.60
N GLY A 44 5.24 -19.42 11.18
CA GLY A 44 4.13 -18.49 11.38
C GLY A 44 3.62 -17.90 10.06
N GLY A 45 2.32 -17.62 10.00
CA GLY A 45 1.70 -16.93 8.86
C GLY A 45 2.16 -15.48 8.76
N SER A 46 2.34 -14.99 7.54
CA SER A 46 2.71 -13.60 7.25
C SER A 46 1.46 -12.72 7.08
N VAL A 47 1.61 -11.41 7.32
CA VAL A 47 0.59 -10.42 6.97
C VAL A 47 0.95 -9.81 5.63
N ILE A 48 0.01 -9.89 4.69
CA ILE A 48 0.23 -9.52 3.30
C ILE A 48 -0.80 -8.46 2.91
N LEU A 49 -0.34 -7.37 2.31
CA LEU A 49 -1.19 -6.41 1.64
C LEU A 49 -1.42 -6.85 0.20
N GLU A 50 -2.66 -6.73 -0.26
CA GLU A 50 -3.05 -7.08 -1.62
C GLU A 50 -4.00 -6.01 -2.17
N ILE A 51 -3.78 -5.59 -3.41
CA ILE A 51 -4.67 -4.63 -4.07
C ILE A 51 -6.03 -5.28 -4.32
N ASN A 52 -7.10 -4.57 -3.95
CA ASN A 52 -8.44 -4.83 -4.43
C ASN A 52 -8.90 -3.66 -5.33
N PRO A 53 -9.02 -3.84 -6.65
CA PRO A 53 -9.40 -2.78 -7.57
C PRO A 53 -10.84 -2.28 -7.37
N HIS A 54 -11.70 -3.06 -6.71
CA HIS A 54 -13.08 -2.67 -6.40
C HIS A 54 -13.21 -1.88 -5.09
N MET A 55 -12.10 -1.69 -4.36
CA MET A 55 -12.08 -0.97 -3.09
C MET A 55 -11.55 0.45 -3.32
N SER A 56 -12.36 1.46 -3.02
CA SER A 56 -12.03 2.88 -3.25
C SER A 56 -11.80 3.70 -1.97
N THR A 57 -11.97 3.10 -0.78
CA THR A 57 -11.82 3.80 0.51
C THR A 57 -11.13 2.94 1.56
N LEU A 58 -10.52 3.57 2.59
CA LEU A 58 -9.92 2.88 3.73
C LEU A 58 -10.87 2.76 4.94
N MET A 59 -12.18 2.87 4.73
CA MET A 59 -13.17 2.96 5.80
C MET A 59 -13.22 1.70 6.69
N ASP A 60 -13.01 0.52 6.11
CA ASP A 60 -13.04 -0.76 6.82
C ASP A 60 -11.97 -0.86 7.93
N PHE A 61 -10.83 -0.22 7.70
CA PHE A 61 -9.71 -0.16 8.65
C PHE A 61 -9.99 0.69 9.89
N ARG A 62 -11.05 1.52 9.86
CA ARG A 62 -11.46 2.31 11.02
C ARG A 62 -12.12 1.42 12.09
N TYR A 63 -12.86 0.41 11.66
CA TYR A 63 -13.62 -0.49 12.53
C TYR A 63 -12.74 -1.64 13.03
N LYS A 64 -11.86 -2.17 12.17
CA LYS A 64 -10.90 -3.22 12.54
C LYS A 64 -9.48 -2.66 12.48
N ARG A 65 -8.87 -2.46 13.65
CA ARG A 65 -7.52 -1.88 13.77
C ARG A 65 -6.41 -2.90 14.02
N LYS A 66 -6.75 -4.13 14.43
CA LYS A 66 -5.77 -5.17 14.76
C LYS A 66 -5.92 -6.36 13.81
N TYR A 67 -4.82 -6.72 13.19
CA TYR A 67 -4.71 -7.80 12.22
C TYR A 67 -3.63 -8.77 12.69
N VAL A 68 -4.00 -10.04 12.91
CA VAL A 68 -3.11 -11.07 13.46
C VAL A 68 -3.17 -12.29 12.55
N ALA A 69 -2.03 -12.71 12.01
CA ALA A 69 -1.91 -13.94 11.23
C ALA A 69 -1.82 -15.19 12.12
N GLY A 70 -2.03 -16.37 11.55
CA GLY A 70 -2.01 -17.63 12.28
C GLY A 70 -0.60 -18.01 12.75
N ASN A 71 -0.46 -18.53 13.97
CA ASN A 71 0.81 -19.08 14.45
C ASN A 71 1.10 -20.44 13.80
N GLY A 72 2.38 -20.76 13.65
CA GLY A 72 2.82 -22.11 13.33
C GLY A 72 2.57 -23.05 14.51
N MET A 73 2.26 -24.31 14.22
CA MET A 73 2.07 -25.32 15.25
C MET A 73 3.41 -25.86 15.74
N ASP A 74 3.47 -26.28 17.00
CA ASP A 74 4.65 -26.96 17.55
C ASP A 74 4.88 -28.31 16.85
N GLY A 75 6.14 -28.70 16.75
CA GLY A 75 6.53 -30.05 16.40
C GLY A 75 6.04 -31.04 17.45
N GLN A 76 5.98 -32.32 17.07
CA GLN A 76 5.56 -33.40 17.95
C GLN A 76 6.53 -34.59 17.84
N GLY A 77 6.40 -35.55 18.77
CA GLY A 77 7.11 -36.82 18.66
C GLY A 77 6.75 -37.60 17.40
N LYS A 78 7.39 -38.75 17.18
CA LYS A 78 7.24 -39.56 15.97
C LYS A 78 7.62 -38.84 14.67
N ARG A 79 8.54 -37.89 14.76
CA ARG A 79 9.08 -37.08 13.65
C ARG A 79 8.01 -36.25 12.94
N CYS A 80 7.00 -35.81 13.69
CA CYS A 80 5.87 -35.06 13.15
C CYS A 80 6.16 -33.56 13.22
N SER A 81 6.38 -32.92 12.07
CA SER A 81 6.58 -31.47 12.00
C SER A 81 5.25 -30.73 12.15
N GLY A 82 5.29 -29.56 12.79
CA GLY A 82 4.13 -28.70 12.95
C GLY A 82 3.63 -28.10 11.63
N LYS A 83 2.32 -27.88 11.53
CA LYS A 83 1.70 -27.19 10.39
C LYS A 83 2.05 -25.70 10.40
N ASP A 84 2.28 -25.14 9.22
CA ASP A 84 2.44 -23.71 9.04
C ASP A 84 1.15 -22.94 9.39
N GLY A 85 1.33 -21.75 9.94
CA GLY A 85 0.28 -20.80 10.25
C GLY A 85 -0.32 -20.18 8.99
N GLU A 86 -1.61 -19.86 9.03
CA GLU A 86 -2.30 -19.27 7.89
C GLU A 86 -1.93 -17.78 7.71
N ASP A 87 -1.54 -17.42 6.49
CA ASP A 87 -1.28 -16.03 6.10
C ASP A 87 -2.55 -15.18 6.21
N LEU A 88 -2.39 -13.92 6.59
CA LEU A 88 -3.48 -12.95 6.63
C LEU A 88 -3.34 -11.95 5.48
N VAL A 89 -4.26 -12.02 4.53
CA VAL A 89 -4.36 -11.06 3.43
C VAL A 89 -5.24 -9.88 3.84
N ILE A 90 -4.67 -8.69 3.77
CA ILE A 90 -5.34 -7.42 4.01
C ILE A 90 -5.53 -6.74 2.65
N LYS A 91 -6.79 -6.62 2.23
CA LYS A 91 -7.16 -5.98 0.97
C LYS A 91 -7.14 -4.46 1.11
N VAL A 92 -6.46 -3.76 0.21
CA VAL A 92 -6.36 -2.30 0.18
C VAL A 92 -6.69 -1.74 -1.21
N PRO A 93 -7.22 -0.51 -1.32
CA PRO A 93 -7.33 0.19 -2.61
C PRO A 93 -5.98 0.32 -3.31
N LYS A 94 -6.00 0.35 -4.65
CA LYS A 94 -4.84 0.79 -5.44
C LYS A 94 -4.50 2.25 -5.11
N GLY A 95 -3.22 2.60 -5.00
CA GLY A 95 -2.79 3.92 -4.54
C GLY A 95 -2.62 4.06 -3.02
N THR A 96 -2.76 2.97 -2.27
CA THR A 96 -2.50 2.99 -0.82
C THR A 96 -0.99 3.04 -0.55
N VAL A 97 -0.54 4.10 0.11
CA VAL A 97 0.80 4.24 0.66
C VAL A 97 0.78 3.74 2.10
N VAL A 98 1.77 2.90 2.41
CA VAL A 98 1.95 2.33 3.74
C VAL A 98 3.12 3.03 4.38
N ARG A 99 2.88 3.68 5.52
CA ARG A 99 3.92 4.35 6.31
C ARG A 99 4.10 3.67 7.65
N ASP A 100 5.32 3.71 8.16
CA ASP A 100 5.57 3.36 9.56
C ASP A 100 4.92 4.40 10.48
N ALA A 101 4.25 3.94 11.54
CA ALA A 101 3.48 4.82 12.41
C ALA A 101 4.31 5.63 13.39
N ASP A 102 5.57 5.23 13.60
CA ASP A 102 6.52 5.86 14.53
C ASP A 102 7.48 6.79 13.77
N THR A 103 8.05 6.33 12.64
CA THR A 103 9.02 7.12 11.86
C THR A 103 8.39 7.96 10.72
N ASN A 104 7.14 7.66 10.35
CA ASN A 104 6.45 8.24 9.19
C ASN A 104 7.12 7.97 7.83
N GLU A 105 8.12 7.10 7.80
CA GLU A 105 8.80 6.66 6.57
C GLU A 105 7.86 5.79 5.72
N ILE A 106 8.01 5.87 4.40
CA ILE A 106 7.24 5.04 3.47
C ILE A 106 7.83 3.63 3.48
N ILE A 107 7.01 2.66 3.85
CA ILE A 107 7.35 1.23 3.80
C ILE A 107 7.10 0.69 2.39
N CYS A 108 5.94 1.01 1.81
CA CYS A 108 5.54 0.48 0.51
C CYS A 108 4.50 1.41 -0.14
N ASP A 109 4.59 1.55 -1.47
CA ASP A 109 3.52 2.12 -2.29
C ASP A 109 2.82 1.00 -3.06
N MET A 110 1.55 0.75 -2.74
CA MET A 110 0.74 -0.26 -3.43
C MET A 110 0.28 0.19 -4.82
N SER A 111 0.84 1.28 -5.38
CA SER A 111 0.66 1.64 -6.79
C SER A 111 1.59 0.84 -7.72
N GLU A 112 2.74 0.41 -7.19
CA GLU A 112 3.82 -0.24 -7.95
C GLU A 112 3.79 -1.78 -7.85
N THR A 113 3.07 -2.31 -6.87
CA THR A 113 2.96 -3.76 -6.64
C THR A 113 1.54 -4.16 -6.28
N ASP A 114 1.08 -5.29 -6.84
CA ASP A 114 -0.22 -5.86 -6.49
C ASP A 114 -0.23 -6.53 -5.12
N ARG A 115 0.95 -6.94 -4.61
CA ARG A 115 1.08 -7.71 -3.38
C ARG A 115 2.38 -7.40 -2.63
N PHE A 116 2.29 -7.15 -1.33
CA PHE A 116 3.44 -6.80 -0.48
C PHE A 116 3.38 -7.50 0.88
N VAL A 117 4.49 -8.10 1.32
CA VAL A 117 4.56 -8.74 2.64
C VAL A 117 4.87 -7.67 3.69
N LEU A 118 3.84 -7.23 4.40
CA LEU A 118 3.94 -6.14 5.37
C LEU A 118 4.61 -6.57 6.68
N ALA A 119 4.34 -7.80 7.13
CA ALA A 119 4.98 -8.37 8.31
C ALA A 119 5.22 -9.87 8.09
N ARG A 120 6.47 -10.32 8.23
CA ARG A 120 6.85 -11.73 8.02
C ARG A 120 6.55 -12.56 9.27
N GLY A 121 5.98 -13.74 9.05
CA GLY A 121 5.80 -14.75 10.10
C GLY A 121 7.13 -15.34 10.56
N GLY A 122 7.20 -15.65 11.86
CA GLY A 122 8.40 -16.19 12.49
C GLY A 122 8.73 -17.60 12.01
N ASN A 123 10.02 -17.92 11.94
CA ASN A 123 10.47 -19.26 11.56
C ASN A 123 10.16 -20.29 12.66
N GLY A 124 9.80 -21.50 12.25
CA GLY A 124 9.63 -22.62 13.17
C GLY A 124 10.95 -23.04 13.82
N GLY A 125 10.87 -23.53 15.05
CA GLY A 125 12.01 -24.02 15.80
C GLY A 125 12.38 -25.45 15.43
N TRP A 126 13.67 -25.77 15.45
CA TRP A 126 14.15 -27.12 15.15
C TRP A 126 13.94 -28.10 16.30
N GLY A 127 13.40 -29.28 15.98
CA GLY A 127 13.25 -30.39 16.93
C GLY A 127 14.58 -31.05 17.26
N ASN A 128 14.59 -31.89 18.30
CA ASN A 128 15.82 -32.52 18.76
C ASN A 128 16.46 -33.47 17.73
N LYS A 129 15.68 -33.98 16.77
CA LYS A 129 16.19 -34.79 15.66
C LYS A 129 17.17 -34.01 14.78
N HIS A 130 16.98 -32.70 14.62
CA HIS A 130 17.82 -31.86 13.77
C HIS A 130 19.27 -31.75 14.29
N PHE A 131 19.46 -31.92 15.60
CA PHE A 131 20.78 -31.84 16.26
C PHE A 131 21.50 -33.19 16.39
N ALA A 132 20.95 -34.24 15.78
CA ALA A 132 21.54 -35.57 15.86
C ALA A 132 22.75 -35.66 14.92
N THR A 133 23.95 -35.81 15.47
CA THR A 133 25.20 -36.00 14.71
C THR A 133 25.83 -37.36 15.05
N PRO A 134 26.83 -37.85 14.29
CA PRO A 134 27.52 -39.10 14.61
C PRO A 134 28.06 -39.15 16.05
N THR A 135 28.52 -38.01 16.58
CA THR A 135 29.01 -37.85 17.95
C THR A 135 27.87 -37.54 18.95
N ARG A 136 26.80 -36.87 18.53
CA ARG A 136 25.65 -36.46 19.36
C ARG A 136 24.37 -37.23 19.00
N GLN A 137 24.30 -38.48 19.44
CA GLN A 137 23.20 -39.40 19.07
C GLN A 137 21.87 -39.15 19.81
N VAL A 138 21.89 -38.47 20.97
CA VAL A 138 20.70 -38.29 21.82
C VAL A 138 20.55 -36.82 22.28
N PRO A 139 20.26 -35.88 21.37
CA PRO A 139 20.07 -34.48 21.72
C PRO A 139 18.83 -34.31 22.60
N ARG A 140 18.98 -33.62 23.73
CA ARG A 140 17.91 -33.38 24.73
C ARG A 140 17.34 -31.97 24.70
N PHE A 141 17.63 -31.22 23.65
CA PHE A 141 17.20 -29.85 23.46
C PHE A 141 16.54 -29.70 22.09
N ALA A 142 15.70 -28.68 21.97
CA ALA A 142 15.07 -28.24 20.74
C ALA A 142 15.05 -26.71 20.74
N LYS A 143 15.01 -26.10 19.56
CA LYS A 143 14.94 -24.65 19.41
C LYS A 143 13.49 -24.19 19.45
N ALA A 144 13.25 -23.08 20.14
CA ALA A 144 11.95 -22.41 20.13
C ALA A 144 11.69 -21.76 18.76
N GLY A 145 10.42 -21.57 18.44
CA GLY A 145 10.04 -20.79 17.26
C GLY A 145 10.40 -19.32 17.42
N LEU A 146 10.69 -18.65 16.32
CA LEU A 146 10.92 -17.20 16.32
C LEU A 146 9.59 -16.45 16.39
N PRO A 147 9.55 -15.28 17.05
CA PRO A 147 8.38 -14.42 17.04
C PRO A 147 8.13 -13.88 15.64
N GLY A 148 6.85 -13.71 15.29
CA GLY A 148 6.46 -12.99 14.08
C GLY A 148 6.73 -11.50 14.20
N GLN A 149 6.92 -10.83 13.06
CA GLN A 149 7.07 -9.38 13.03
C GLN A 149 5.78 -8.68 13.49
N GLU A 150 5.94 -7.60 14.24
CA GLU A 150 4.85 -6.73 14.68
C GLU A 150 5.17 -5.30 14.25
N ARG A 151 4.21 -4.64 13.59
CA ARG A 151 4.37 -3.25 13.10
C ARG A 151 3.09 -2.46 13.35
N GLN A 152 3.25 -1.18 13.66
CA GLN A 152 2.17 -0.21 13.56
C GLN A 152 2.37 0.58 12.27
N VAL A 153 1.34 0.63 11.44
CA VAL A 153 1.41 1.33 10.15
C VAL A 153 0.24 2.26 9.96
N ILE A 154 0.48 3.30 9.18
CA ILE A 154 -0.52 4.24 8.71
C ILE A 154 -0.73 3.94 7.23
N LEU A 155 -1.96 3.58 6.88
CA LEU A 155 -2.40 3.46 5.51
C LEU A 155 -2.92 4.83 5.07
N GLU A 156 -2.30 5.41 4.07
CA GLU A 156 -2.72 6.67 3.45
C GLU A 156 -3.11 6.37 2.02
N LEU A 157 -4.36 6.63 1.66
CA LEU A 157 -4.75 6.57 0.27
C LEU A 157 -4.23 7.84 -0.42
N LYS A 158 -3.30 7.70 -1.37
CA LYS A 158 -2.96 8.80 -2.29
C LYS A 158 -4.22 9.09 -3.09
N LEU A 159 -5.01 10.05 -2.62
CA LEU A 159 -6.22 10.45 -3.29
C LEU A 159 -5.85 11.21 -4.55
N LEU A 160 -5.98 10.50 -5.66
CA LEU A 160 -6.06 11.08 -6.98
C LEU A 160 -7.53 11.24 -7.29
N ALA A 161 -7.92 12.39 -7.83
CA ALA A 161 -9.23 12.50 -8.43
C ALA A 161 -9.24 11.64 -9.68
N ASP A 162 -10.20 10.71 -9.79
CA ASP A 162 -10.37 9.91 -11.00
C ASP A 162 -10.81 10.79 -12.17
N VAL A 163 -11.63 11.80 -11.87
CA VAL A 163 -12.24 12.72 -12.83
C VAL A 163 -12.01 14.17 -12.41
N GLY A 164 -11.57 15.00 -13.35
CA GLY A 164 -11.40 16.44 -13.17
C GLY A 164 -12.50 17.26 -13.87
N LEU A 165 -13.11 18.22 -13.18
CA LEU A 165 -14.04 19.19 -13.78
C LEU A 165 -13.26 20.41 -14.30
N VAL A 166 -13.31 20.64 -15.61
CA VAL A 166 -12.72 21.81 -16.28
C VAL A 166 -13.79 22.70 -16.90
N GLY A 167 -13.45 23.97 -17.12
CA GLY A 167 -14.39 24.98 -17.63
C GLY A 167 -14.25 26.32 -16.90
N PHE A 168 -14.82 27.36 -17.50
CA PHE A 168 -14.75 28.73 -17.02
C PHE A 168 -15.33 28.92 -15.60
N PRO A 169 -15.03 30.05 -14.94
CA PRO A 169 -15.74 30.42 -13.72
C PRO A 169 -17.26 30.54 -13.97
N ASN A 170 -18.05 30.29 -12.94
CA ASN A 170 -19.52 30.41 -12.93
C ASN A 170 -20.29 29.52 -13.93
N VAL A 171 -19.62 28.60 -14.65
CA VAL A 171 -20.30 27.60 -15.50
C VAL A 171 -21.02 26.53 -14.68
N GLY A 172 -20.82 26.49 -13.36
CA GLY A 172 -21.52 25.59 -12.44
C GLY A 172 -20.74 24.33 -12.04
N LYS A 173 -19.40 24.32 -12.14
CA LYS A 173 -18.54 23.17 -11.72
C LYS A 173 -18.75 22.79 -10.25
N SER A 174 -18.62 23.74 -9.34
CA SER A 174 -18.78 23.49 -7.90
C SER A 174 -20.23 23.10 -7.55
N THR A 175 -21.22 23.66 -8.26
CA THR A 175 -22.62 23.25 -8.14
C THR A 175 -22.81 21.80 -8.57
N LEU A 176 -22.28 21.42 -9.73
CA LEU A 176 -22.31 20.05 -10.23
C LEU A 176 -21.67 19.09 -9.22
N LEU A 177 -20.45 19.40 -8.77
CA LEU A 177 -19.73 18.61 -7.75
C LEU A 177 -20.61 18.39 -6.50
N SER A 178 -21.20 19.46 -5.96
CA SER A 178 -22.02 19.40 -4.75
C SER A 178 -23.28 18.54 -4.91
N VAL A 179 -23.86 18.50 -6.11
CA VAL A 179 -25.10 17.78 -6.42
C VAL A 179 -24.83 16.29 -6.63
N VAL A 180 -23.72 15.95 -7.30
CA VAL A 180 -23.38 14.55 -7.60
C VAL A 180 -22.64 13.86 -6.44
N SER A 181 -22.05 14.64 -5.53
CA SER A 181 -21.40 14.11 -4.33
C SER A 181 -22.42 13.83 -3.22
N LYS A 182 -22.56 12.57 -2.78
CA LYS A 182 -23.41 12.22 -1.61
C LYS A 182 -22.82 12.72 -0.28
N ALA A 183 -21.57 13.16 -0.27
CA ALA A 183 -20.88 13.76 0.87
C ALA A 183 -20.64 15.24 0.61
N ARG A 184 -20.71 16.11 1.64
CA ARG A 184 -20.31 17.52 1.49
C ARG A 184 -18.89 17.57 0.92
N PRO A 185 -18.63 18.39 -0.13
CA PRO A 185 -17.29 18.58 -0.67
C PRO A 185 -16.32 18.85 0.47
N LYS A 186 -15.27 18.03 0.58
CA LYS A 186 -14.23 18.24 1.59
C LYS A 186 -13.14 19.08 0.96
N ILE A 187 -12.81 20.18 1.64
CA ILE A 187 -11.56 20.92 1.41
C ILE A 187 -10.45 20.00 1.92
N ALA A 188 -9.67 19.44 1.02
CA ALA A 188 -8.62 18.49 1.39
C ALA A 188 -7.29 19.22 1.54
N ASN A 189 -6.77 19.25 2.77
CA ASN A 189 -5.52 19.89 3.12
C ASN A 189 -4.37 18.89 2.98
N TYR A 190 -3.82 18.75 1.78
CA TYR A 190 -2.65 17.90 1.57
C TYR A 190 -1.36 18.71 1.77
N HIS A 191 -0.31 18.05 2.29
CA HIS A 191 1.00 18.66 2.53
C HIS A 191 1.71 19.17 1.27
N PHE A 192 1.17 18.86 0.08
CA PHE A 192 1.70 19.21 -1.23
C PHE A 192 0.79 20.19 -2.03
N THR A 193 -0.36 20.61 -1.48
CA THR A 193 -1.27 21.55 -2.16
C THR A 193 -1.14 22.96 -1.58
N THR A 194 -0.87 23.96 -2.43
CA THR A 194 -0.88 25.39 -2.07
C THR A 194 -2.29 26.00 -2.12
N LEU A 195 -3.19 25.43 -2.93
CA LEU A 195 -4.62 25.75 -3.00
C LEU A 195 -5.43 24.46 -2.87
N PHE A 196 -6.49 24.49 -2.05
CA PHE A 196 -7.28 23.31 -1.73
C PHE A 196 -8.30 23.00 -2.82
N PRO A 197 -8.18 21.88 -3.57
CA PRO A 197 -9.22 21.50 -4.52
C PRO A 197 -10.47 21.01 -3.79
N ASN A 198 -11.65 21.28 -4.34
CA ASN A 198 -12.89 20.71 -3.83
C ASN A 198 -13.03 19.28 -4.36
N LEU A 199 -13.04 18.30 -3.46
CA LEU A 199 -13.21 16.88 -3.80
C LEU A 199 -14.59 16.38 -3.37
N GLY A 200 -15.19 15.56 -4.23
CA GLY A 200 -16.49 14.92 -4.00
C GLY A 200 -16.48 13.46 -4.44
N VAL A 201 -17.02 12.56 -3.61
CA VAL A 201 -17.16 11.14 -3.96
C VAL A 201 -18.51 10.93 -4.64
N VAL A 202 -18.47 10.39 -5.86
CA VAL A 202 -19.64 10.09 -6.67
C VAL A 202 -19.96 8.60 -6.53
N TYR A 203 -21.20 8.30 -6.13
CA TYR A 203 -21.70 6.93 -6.06
C TYR A 203 -22.67 6.71 -7.22
N VAL A 204 -22.30 5.83 -8.14
CA VAL A 204 -23.05 5.59 -9.37
C VAL A 204 -24.00 4.40 -9.19
N GLU A 205 -23.44 3.24 -8.84
CA GLU A 205 -24.15 1.98 -8.60
C GLU A 205 -23.51 1.21 -7.42
N GLU A 206 -24.08 0.07 -7.05
CA GLU A 206 -23.58 -0.74 -5.93
C GLU A 206 -22.15 -1.22 -6.22
N GLY A 207 -21.21 -0.84 -5.36
CA GLY A 207 -19.79 -1.15 -5.54
C GLY A 207 -19.03 -0.25 -6.52
N VAL A 208 -19.69 0.68 -7.22
CA VAL A 208 -19.05 1.60 -8.19
C VAL A 208 -19.06 3.03 -7.68
N SER A 209 -17.86 3.54 -7.38
CA SER A 209 -17.63 4.92 -6.93
C SER A 209 -16.32 5.45 -7.47
N PHE A 210 -16.25 6.76 -7.69
CA PHE A 210 -15.04 7.45 -8.11
C PHE A 210 -14.94 8.83 -7.45
N VAL A 211 -13.74 9.40 -7.47
CA VAL A 211 -13.46 10.73 -6.91
C VAL A 211 -13.52 11.78 -8.01
N LEU A 212 -14.37 12.79 -7.84
CA LEU A 212 -14.49 13.95 -8.70
C LEU A 212 -13.79 15.15 -8.04
N ALA A 213 -12.92 15.83 -8.78
CA ALA A 213 -12.32 17.09 -8.37
C ALA A 213 -12.86 18.27 -9.16
N ASP A 214 -13.18 19.36 -8.47
CA ASP A 214 -13.26 20.67 -9.12
C ASP A 214 -11.83 21.20 -9.32
N ILE A 215 -11.51 21.62 -10.53
CA ILE A 215 -10.22 22.20 -10.89
C ILE A 215 -10.38 23.73 -10.90
N PRO A 216 -10.12 24.41 -9.76
CA PRO A 216 -10.01 25.86 -9.74
C PRO A 216 -8.77 26.33 -10.52
N GLY A 217 -8.83 27.49 -11.17
CA GLY A 217 -7.60 28.22 -11.52
C GLY A 217 -6.82 27.74 -12.74
N ILE A 218 -7.43 27.07 -13.71
CA ILE A 218 -6.88 27.13 -15.08
C ILE A 218 -6.98 28.58 -15.59
N ILE A 219 -8.09 29.28 -15.29
CA ILE A 219 -8.49 30.53 -15.96
C ILE A 219 -7.89 31.86 -15.39
N GLU A 220 -6.91 31.85 -14.49
CA GLU A 220 -6.28 33.11 -14.02
C GLU A 220 -4.76 32.95 -13.79
N GLY A 221 -3.95 33.42 -14.75
CA GLY A 221 -2.53 33.71 -14.52
C GLY A 221 -1.54 32.54 -14.62
N ALA A 222 -1.95 31.37 -15.14
CA ALA A 222 -1.02 30.25 -15.37
C ALA A 222 0.10 30.60 -16.37
N ALA A 223 -0.17 31.50 -17.33
CA ALA A 223 0.80 32.00 -18.29
C ALA A 223 1.74 33.09 -17.74
N GLU A 224 1.40 33.79 -16.64
CA GLU A 224 2.18 34.93 -16.11
C GLU A 224 3.19 34.56 -15.01
N GLY A 225 3.51 33.27 -14.82
CA GLY A 225 4.69 32.85 -14.05
C GLY A 225 4.59 33.06 -12.53
N ALA A 226 3.39 33.19 -11.97
CA ALA A 226 3.17 33.37 -10.53
C ALA A 226 3.29 32.06 -9.71
N GLY A 227 4.31 31.22 -9.95
CA GLY A 227 4.80 30.15 -9.04
C GLY A 227 3.84 29.11 -8.44
N LEU A 228 2.54 29.17 -8.72
CA LEU A 228 1.46 28.42 -8.05
C LEU A 228 0.82 27.37 -8.95
N GLY A 229 0.98 27.48 -10.28
CA GLY A 229 0.34 26.60 -11.26
C GLY A 229 1.03 25.25 -11.45
N HIS A 230 2.37 25.18 -11.37
CA HIS A 230 3.12 23.97 -11.75
C HIS A 230 2.95 22.79 -10.76
N ASP A 231 2.76 23.08 -9.46
CA ASP A 231 2.49 22.06 -8.44
C ASP A 231 1.02 21.67 -8.35
N PHE A 232 0.10 22.64 -8.50
CA PHE A 232 -1.33 22.38 -8.51
C PHE A 232 -1.76 21.52 -9.71
N LEU A 233 -1.24 21.85 -10.90
CA LEU A 233 -1.57 21.14 -12.13
C LEU A 233 -0.91 19.75 -12.21
N ARG A 234 0.20 19.49 -11.50
CA ARG A 234 0.72 18.12 -11.27
C ARG A 234 -0.27 17.18 -10.57
N HIS A 235 -1.25 17.72 -9.82
CA HIS A 235 -2.31 16.91 -9.20
C HIS A 235 -3.45 16.62 -10.18
N ILE A 236 -3.68 17.52 -11.14
CA ILE A 236 -4.65 17.39 -12.23
C ILE A 236 -4.12 16.49 -13.33
N ASP A 237 -2.80 16.48 -13.52
CA ASP A 237 -2.06 15.53 -14.34
C ASP A 237 -2.22 14.07 -13.87
N ARG A 238 -3.03 13.83 -12.83
CA ARG A 238 -3.39 12.51 -12.34
C ARG A 238 -4.90 12.22 -12.40
N CYS A 239 -5.69 13.02 -13.13
CA CYS A 239 -7.07 12.69 -13.51
C CYS A 239 -7.09 11.74 -14.71
N ARG A 240 -7.82 10.62 -14.64
CA ARG A 240 -7.90 9.68 -15.77
C ARG A 240 -8.83 10.19 -16.86
N LEU A 241 -9.81 11.00 -16.46
CA LEU A 241 -10.88 11.52 -17.29
C LEU A 241 -11.09 13.01 -16.98
N LEU A 242 -11.42 13.80 -18.00
CA LEU A 242 -11.87 15.18 -17.83
C LEU A 242 -13.36 15.31 -18.16
N ILE A 243 -14.08 16.12 -17.38
CA ILE A 243 -15.42 16.59 -17.73
C ILE A 243 -15.33 18.09 -17.95
N HIS A 244 -15.55 18.52 -19.19
CA HIS A 244 -15.59 19.93 -19.54
C HIS A 244 -17.01 20.48 -19.40
N VAL A 245 -17.22 21.34 -18.42
CA VAL A 245 -18.50 22.00 -18.17
C VAL A 245 -18.53 23.33 -18.93
N VAL A 246 -19.53 23.52 -19.78
CA VAL A 246 -19.72 24.73 -20.60
C VAL A 246 -21.11 25.30 -20.29
N ASP A 247 -21.21 26.62 -20.12
CA ASP A 247 -22.50 27.27 -19.94
C ASP A 247 -23.18 27.51 -21.29
N VAL A 248 -24.36 26.92 -21.50
CA VAL A 248 -25.12 27.07 -22.76
C VAL A 248 -26.29 28.05 -22.64
N SER A 249 -26.49 28.67 -21.48
CA SER A 249 -27.63 29.56 -21.23
C SER A 249 -27.51 30.94 -21.86
N GLY A 250 -26.29 31.34 -22.23
CA GLY A 250 -25.97 32.71 -22.63
C GLY A 250 -26.01 33.72 -21.46
N SER A 251 -26.19 33.26 -20.21
CA SER A 251 -26.32 34.15 -19.04
C SER A 251 -25.08 35.00 -18.76
N GLU A 252 -23.90 34.51 -19.15
CA GLU A 252 -22.61 35.20 -19.03
C GLU A 252 -22.25 36.01 -20.30
N GLY A 253 -23.11 36.03 -21.33
CA GLY A 253 -22.86 36.76 -22.58
C GLY A 253 -21.73 36.19 -23.45
N ARG A 254 -21.31 34.95 -23.19
CA ARG A 254 -20.24 34.25 -23.92
C ARG A 254 -20.80 33.27 -24.95
N ASP A 255 -20.02 33.02 -26.00
CA ASP A 255 -20.30 31.99 -27.00
C ASP A 255 -19.82 30.62 -26.48
N PRO A 256 -20.71 29.62 -26.31
CA PRO A 256 -20.34 28.31 -25.80
C PRO A 256 -19.26 27.61 -26.62
N VAL A 257 -19.24 27.81 -27.94
CA VAL A 257 -18.23 27.18 -28.83
C VAL A 257 -16.86 27.80 -28.59
N ALA A 258 -16.79 29.13 -28.53
CA ALA A 258 -15.55 29.85 -28.24
C ALA A 258 -15.01 29.51 -26.83
N ASP A 259 -15.88 29.38 -25.83
CA ASP A 259 -15.50 28.99 -24.47
C ASP A 259 -14.88 27.58 -24.45
N PHE A 260 -15.45 26.65 -25.21
CA PHE A 260 -14.90 25.30 -25.37
C PHE A 260 -13.52 25.32 -26.04
N GLU A 261 -13.38 26.03 -27.16
CA GLU A 261 -12.11 26.13 -27.88
C GLU A 261 -11.01 26.80 -27.04
N ALA A 262 -11.36 27.81 -26.24
CA ALA A 262 -10.42 28.49 -25.36
C ALA A 262 -9.83 27.54 -24.30
N ILE A 263 -10.67 26.76 -23.62
CA ILE A 263 -10.20 25.79 -22.63
C ILE A 263 -9.38 24.68 -23.30
N GLN A 264 -9.75 24.23 -24.50
CA GLN A 264 -8.97 23.26 -25.26
C GLN A 264 -7.58 23.80 -25.64
N ALA A 265 -7.49 25.06 -26.08
CA ALA A 265 -6.22 25.71 -26.39
C ALA A 265 -5.33 25.83 -25.15
N GLU A 266 -5.92 26.15 -24.01
CA GLU A 266 -5.22 26.30 -22.73
C GLU A 266 -4.70 24.96 -22.19
N LEU A 267 -5.50 23.89 -22.28
CA LEU A 267 -5.06 22.54 -21.95
C LEU A 267 -3.86 22.10 -22.82
N LYS A 268 -3.86 22.50 -24.09
CA LYS A 268 -2.77 22.22 -25.03
C LYS A 268 -1.52 23.05 -24.76
N GLU A 269 -1.67 24.33 -24.39
CA GLU A 269 -0.54 25.21 -24.08
C GLU A 269 0.20 24.77 -22.81
N TYR A 270 -0.49 24.13 -21.87
CA TYR A 270 0.11 23.64 -20.63
C TYR A 270 1.12 22.48 -20.83
N GLY A 271 0.88 21.58 -21.79
CA GLY A 271 1.88 20.60 -22.22
C GLY A 271 2.23 19.49 -21.23
N SER A 272 1.23 18.76 -20.72
CA SER A 272 1.44 17.56 -19.87
C SER A 272 0.70 16.30 -20.35
N GLY A 273 0.18 16.30 -21.60
CA GLY A 273 -0.67 15.21 -22.08
C GLY A 273 -2.09 15.24 -21.50
N LEU A 274 -2.52 16.39 -20.97
CA LEU A 274 -3.92 16.64 -20.57
C LEU A 274 -4.84 16.78 -21.79
N GLU A 275 -4.31 17.29 -22.89
CA GLU A 275 -4.97 17.45 -24.18
C GLU A 275 -5.34 16.12 -24.84
N ASP A 276 -4.58 15.06 -24.56
CA ASP A 276 -4.80 13.71 -25.08
C ASP A 276 -5.76 12.89 -24.20
N ARG A 277 -6.21 13.46 -23.07
CA ARG A 277 -7.08 12.72 -22.16
C ARG A 277 -8.48 12.58 -22.72
N PRO A 278 -9.12 11.44 -22.49
CA PRO A 278 -10.55 11.30 -22.75
C PRO A 278 -11.30 12.41 -22.04
N MET A 279 -12.19 13.07 -22.79
CA MET A 279 -12.96 14.20 -22.32
C MET A 279 -14.44 13.97 -22.61
N ILE A 280 -15.28 14.26 -21.61
CA ILE A 280 -16.73 14.33 -21.76
C ILE A 280 -17.15 15.80 -21.67
N VAL A 281 -17.92 16.29 -22.62
CA VAL A 281 -18.42 17.67 -22.58
C VAL A 281 -19.83 17.71 -22.02
N ALA A 282 -20.07 18.59 -21.06
CA ALA A 282 -21.34 18.80 -20.40
C ALA A 282 -21.83 20.23 -20.62
N GLY A 283 -22.85 20.39 -21.46
CA GLY A 283 -23.57 21.65 -21.65
C GLY A 283 -24.49 21.90 -20.46
N ASN A 284 -24.11 22.83 -19.57
CA ASN A 284 -24.79 23.11 -18.32
C ASN A 284 -25.72 24.34 -18.42
N LYS A 285 -26.65 24.44 -17.46
CA LYS A 285 -27.69 25.49 -17.37
C LYS A 285 -28.73 25.43 -18.50
N VAL A 286 -29.03 24.23 -19.03
CA VAL A 286 -30.06 24.04 -20.07
C VAL A 286 -31.47 24.46 -19.64
N ASP A 287 -31.73 24.52 -18.33
CA ASP A 287 -33.01 24.92 -17.74
C ASP A 287 -33.34 26.40 -17.93
N ILE A 288 -32.31 27.25 -18.06
CA ILE A 288 -32.46 28.70 -18.25
C ILE A 288 -32.06 29.16 -19.66
N ALA A 289 -31.70 28.24 -20.55
CA ALA A 289 -31.37 28.55 -21.94
C ALA A 289 -32.65 28.91 -22.72
N ALA A 290 -32.88 30.21 -22.89
CA ALA A 290 -34.03 30.71 -23.67
C ALA A 290 -33.87 30.45 -25.17
N ASP A 291 -32.64 30.47 -25.67
CA ASP A 291 -32.28 30.11 -27.04
C ASP A 291 -31.38 28.86 -27.02
N ARG A 292 -31.79 27.83 -27.77
CA ARG A 292 -31.04 26.58 -27.91
C ARG A 292 -29.98 26.63 -29.01
N SER A 293 -29.89 27.72 -29.78
CA SER A 293 -28.94 27.84 -30.89
C SER A 293 -27.48 27.59 -30.45
N GLY A 294 -27.05 28.18 -29.33
CA GLY A 294 -25.71 27.97 -28.76
C GLY A 294 -25.47 26.54 -28.26
N LEU A 295 -26.50 25.89 -27.71
CA LEU A 295 -26.44 24.49 -27.31
C LEU A 295 -26.26 23.56 -28.52
N GLU A 296 -27.07 23.73 -29.56
CA GLU A 296 -27.00 22.90 -30.77
C GLU A 296 -25.68 23.13 -31.54
N ALA A 297 -25.20 24.38 -31.57
CA ALA A 297 -23.90 24.71 -32.15
C ALA A 297 -22.74 24.02 -31.41
N LEU A 298 -22.72 24.10 -30.08
CA LEU A 298 -21.73 23.42 -29.26
C LEU A 298 -21.79 21.90 -29.43
N LYS A 299 -23.00 21.33 -29.40
CA LYS A 299 -23.20 19.90 -29.60
C LYS A 299 -22.67 19.43 -30.95
N ALA A 300 -23.02 20.11 -32.04
CA ALA A 300 -22.55 19.76 -33.38
C ALA A 300 -21.02 19.89 -33.50
N HIS A 301 -20.44 20.90 -32.87
CA HIS A 301 -18.99 21.10 -32.85
C HIS A 301 -18.27 19.96 -32.10
N VAL A 302 -18.72 19.64 -30.88
CA VAL A 302 -18.12 18.62 -30.01
C VAL A 302 -18.28 17.20 -30.59
N GLU A 303 -19.47 16.87 -31.09
CA GLU A 303 -19.72 15.57 -31.74
C GLU A 303 -18.89 15.42 -33.03
N GLY A 304 -18.66 16.53 -33.76
CA GLY A 304 -17.76 16.56 -34.91
C GLY A 304 -16.29 16.26 -34.58
N LEU A 305 -15.88 16.49 -33.33
CA LEU A 305 -14.56 16.14 -32.80
C LEU A 305 -14.51 14.71 -32.21
N GLY A 306 -15.64 13.98 -32.23
CA GLY A 306 -15.74 12.62 -31.70
C GLY A 306 -15.83 12.54 -30.18
N MET A 307 -16.08 13.65 -29.49
CA MET A 307 -16.23 13.70 -28.04
C MET A 307 -17.70 13.49 -27.63
N PRO A 308 -17.98 12.76 -26.54
CA PRO A 308 -19.34 12.60 -26.03
C PRO A 308 -19.86 13.89 -25.39
N PHE A 309 -21.10 14.24 -25.73
CA PHE A 309 -21.78 15.44 -25.26
C PHE A 309 -23.02 15.09 -24.41
N TYR A 310 -23.18 15.77 -23.27
CA TYR A 310 -24.34 15.61 -22.39
C TYR A 310 -24.97 16.96 -22.04
N GLU A 311 -26.29 17.04 -22.15
CA GLU A 311 -27.10 18.16 -21.69
C GLU A 311 -27.39 18.00 -20.20
N ILE A 312 -26.98 18.96 -19.38
CA ILE A 312 -27.20 18.92 -17.94
C ILE A 312 -27.76 20.24 -17.38
N SER A 313 -28.46 20.12 -16.27
CA SER A 313 -28.67 21.23 -15.35
C SER A 313 -28.25 20.78 -13.96
N ALA A 314 -27.10 21.26 -13.50
CA ALA A 314 -26.63 20.97 -12.15
C ALA A 314 -27.63 21.45 -11.10
N ALA A 315 -28.20 22.66 -11.28
CA ALA A 315 -29.16 23.25 -10.34
C ALA A 315 -30.49 22.47 -10.29
N ALA A 316 -31.00 22.03 -11.44
CA ALA A 316 -32.24 21.24 -11.52
C ALA A 316 -32.01 19.72 -11.36
N GLN A 317 -30.76 19.28 -11.17
CA GLN A 317 -30.34 17.87 -11.12
C GLN A 317 -30.77 17.05 -12.35
N MET A 318 -30.83 17.69 -13.52
CA MET A 318 -31.21 17.04 -14.79
C MET A 318 -29.95 16.60 -15.54
N GLY A 319 -29.94 15.37 -16.06
CA GLY A 319 -28.83 14.83 -16.87
C GLY A 319 -27.54 14.53 -16.10
N THR A 320 -27.45 14.92 -14.81
CA THR A 320 -26.24 14.75 -14.00
C THR A 320 -25.95 13.29 -13.69
N ARG A 321 -26.98 12.46 -13.50
CA ARG A 321 -26.82 11.02 -13.24
C ARG A 321 -26.29 10.29 -14.47
N GLU A 322 -26.83 10.60 -15.64
CA GLU A 322 -26.43 10.05 -16.93
C GLU A 322 -24.96 10.41 -17.24
N LEU A 323 -24.57 11.65 -16.96
CA LEU A 323 -23.18 12.09 -17.07
C LEU A 323 -22.24 11.30 -16.15
N MET A 324 -22.61 11.11 -14.87
CA MET A 324 -21.78 10.34 -13.93
C MET A 324 -21.69 8.85 -14.29
N LEU A 325 -22.77 8.27 -14.81
CA LEU A 325 -22.79 6.89 -15.35
C LEU A 325 -21.84 6.76 -16.54
N ALA A 326 -21.85 7.73 -17.46
CA ALA A 326 -20.96 7.75 -18.61
C ALA A 326 -19.48 7.86 -18.18
N ALA A 327 -19.20 8.74 -17.21
CA ALA A 327 -17.87 8.88 -16.63
C ALA A 327 -17.37 7.58 -16.00
N ALA A 328 -18.19 6.91 -15.19
CA ALA A 328 -17.82 5.62 -14.59
C ALA A 328 -17.52 4.55 -15.64
N ARG A 329 -18.35 4.43 -16.69
CA ARG A 329 -18.10 3.48 -17.79
C ARG A 329 -16.79 3.78 -18.53
N GLN A 330 -16.47 5.05 -18.77
CA GLN A 330 -15.19 5.39 -19.39
C GLN A 330 -14.02 5.05 -18.45
N LEU A 331 -14.14 5.33 -17.16
CA LEU A 331 -13.11 4.96 -16.17
C LEU A 331 -12.84 3.47 -16.09
N GLU A 332 -13.80 2.58 -16.38
CA GLU A 332 -13.58 1.14 -16.44
C GLU A 332 -12.63 0.73 -17.59
N HIS A 333 -12.63 1.48 -18.69
CA HIS A 333 -11.86 1.16 -19.89
C HIS A 333 -10.48 1.82 -19.94
N LEU A 334 -10.21 2.78 -19.06
CA LEU A 334 -8.94 3.50 -19.03
C LEU A 334 -7.90 2.76 -18.20
N PRO A 335 -6.63 2.72 -18.62
CA PRO A 335 -5.59 2.12 -17.80
C PRO A 335 -5.48 2.86 -16.44
N PRO A 336 -5.17 2.14 -15.35
CA PRO A 336 -4.87 2.79 -14.07
C PRO A 336 -3.56 3.58 -14.19
N ILE A 337 -3.50 4.75 -13.55
CA ILE A 337 -2.32 5.63 -13.62
C ILE A 337 -1.12 4.93 -12.96
N THR A 338 -0.05 4.77 -13.72
CA THR A 338 1.28 4.41 -13.24
C THR A 338 1.97 5.68 -12.77
N VAL A 339 2.12 5.85 -11.45
CA VAL A 339 2.90 6.95 -10.89
C VAL A 339 4.35 6.49 -10.79
N TYR A 340 5.27 7.18 -11.47
CA TYR A 340 6.71 7.07 -11.25
C TYR A 340 7.13 8.17 -10.27
N GLU A 341 7.73 7.81 -9.13
CA GLU A 341 8.70 8.64 -8.39
C GLU A 341 9.34 7.87 -7.22
N PRO A 342 10.52 8.30 -6.75
CA PRO A 342 11.78 7.55 -6.73
C PRO A 342 11.78 6.31 -5.82
N THR A 343 12.48 5.28 -6.31
CA THR A 343 12.76 4.00 -5.67
C THR A 343 13.21 4.20 -4.22
N TYR A 344 12.37 3.78 -3.27
CA TYR A 344 12.72 3.78 -1.86
C TYR A 344 13.71 2.63 -1.61
N VAL A 345 14.90 2.97 -1.12
CA VAL A 345 15.84 1.97 -0.60
C VAL A 345 15.35 1.61 0.80
N GLU A 346 14.92 0.36 1.02
CA GLU A 346 14.63 -0.14 2.36
C GLU A 346 15.82 0.17 3.27
N ARG A 347 15.64 1.06 4.25
CA ARG A 347 16.64 1.24 5.30
C ARG A 347 16.60 -0.01 6.17
N PRO A 348 17.73 -0.70 6.35
CA PRO A 348 17.76 -1.83 7.25
C PRO A 348 17.36 -1.38 8.66
N PRO A 349 16.61 -2.20 9.41
CA PRO A 349 16.14 -1.83 10.74
C PRO A 349 17.33 -1.49 11.65
N GLU A 350 17.29 -0.35 12.33
CA GLU A 350 18.22 -0.05 13.43
C GLU A 350 17.91 -0.99 14.60
N VAL A 351 18.72 -2.04 14.74
CA VAL A 351 18.60 -2.97 15.86
C VAL A 351 19.51 -2.48 16.97
N ASP A 352 18.93 -2.12 18.12
CA ASP A 352 19.68 -1.86 19.33
C ASP A 352 20.35 -3.16 19.82
N THR A 353 21.67 -3.24 19.65
CA THR A 353 22.50 -4.39 20.05
C THR A 353 23.04 -4.28 21.48
N SER A 354 22.57 -3.33 22.29
CA SER A 354 23.07 -3.10 23.65
C SER A 354 22.73 -4.21 24.65
N ALA A 355 21.65 -4.97 24.40
CA ALA A 355 21.24 -6.04 25.29
C ALA A 355 22.24 -7.22 25.28
N PRO A 356 22.53 -7.83 26.45
CA PRO A 356 23.51 -8.90 26.55
C PRO A 356 23.05 -10.15 25.78
N LEU A 357 24.02 -10.80 25.14
CA LEU A 357 23.86 -12.11 24.53
C LEU A 357 24.20 -13.19 25.57
N ASN A 358 23.43 -14.28 25.54
CA ASN A 358 23.74 -15.50 26.25
C ASN A 358 24.52 -16.43 25.30
N ILE A 359 25.78 -16.71 25.63
CA ILE A 359 26.66 -17.56 24.83
C ILE A 359 26.97 -18.81 25.66
N ILE A 360 26.60 -19.98 25.15
CA ILE A 360 26.84 -21.26 25.79
C ILE A 360 27.64 -22.14 24.82
N HIS A 361 28.69 -22.78 25.33
CA HIS A 361 29.44 -23.78 24.59
C HIS A 361 28.99 -25.17 25.04
N GLU A 362 28.34 -25.92 24.14
CA GLU A 362 27.97 -27.32 24.37
C GLU A 362 28.59 -28.23 23.31
N ASP A 363 29.30 -29.26 23.77
CA ASP A 363 30.04 -30.23 22.95
C ASP A 363 31.07 -29.54 22.03
N ASP A 364 30.68 -29.24 20.77
CA ASP A 364 31.50 -28.57 19.73
C ASP A 364 30.71 -27.44 19.02
N THR A 365 29.73 -26.85 19.70
CA THR A 365 28.86 -25.81 19.12
C THR A 365 28.69 -24.63 20.07
N TRP A 366 28.96 -23.44 19.54
CA TRP A 366 28.71 -22.17 20.20
C TRP A 366 27.27 -21.74 19.98
N ILE A 367 26.43 -21.91 21.00
CA ILE A 367 25.02 -21.50 20.97
C ILE A 367 24.93 -20.07 21.46
N VAL A 368 24.43 -19.18 20.61
CA VAL A 368 24.29 -17.76 20.91
C VAL A 368 22.82 -17.38 20.83
N GLU A 369 22.31 -16.83 21.93
CA GLU A 369 20.92 -16.41 22.07
C GLU A 369 20.84 -14.98 22.60
N GLY A 370 19.86 -14.22 22.15
CA GLY A 370 19.58 -12.93 22.76
C GLY A 370 18.41 -12.19 22.13
N PRO A 371 17.78 -11.26 22.88
CA PRO A 371 16.55 -10.59 22.44
C PRO A 371 16.72 -9.81 21.13
N TRP A 372 17.85 -9.14 20.94
CA TRP A 372 18.12 -8.37 19.72
C TRP A 372 18.49 -9.27 18.54
N LEU A 373 19.23 -10.36 18.78
CA LEU A 373 19.59 -11.34 17.75
C LEU A 373 18.33 -12.04 17.21
N GLN A 374 17.39 -12.38 18.09
CA GLN A 374 16.11 -12.97 17.71
C GLN A 374 15.30 -12.05 16.79
N ARG A 375 15.30 -10.73 17.06
CA ARG A 375 14.64 -9.72 16.21
C ARG A 375 15.37 -9.54 14.88
N LEU A 376 16.71 -9.52 14.90
CA LEU A 376 17.54 -9.43 13.71
C LEU A 376 17.23 -10.59 12.75
N MET A 377 17.23 -11.82 13.26
CA MET A 377 16.92 -13.02 12.49
C MET A 377 15.49 -13.06 11.95
N ALA A 378 14.52 -12.55 12.69
CA ALA A 378 13.13 -12.45 12.22
C ALA A 378 12.95 -11.45 11.06
N ASN A 379 13.90 -10.52 10.85
CA ASN A 379 13.87 -9.52 9.79
C ASN A 379 14.68 -9.91 8.54
N VAL A 380 15.45 -11.00 8.59
CA VAL A 380 16.37 -11.38 7.50
C VAL A 380 15.76 -12.45 6.61
N ASN A 381 15.77 -12.18 5.30
CA ASN A 381 15.47 -13.21 4.31
C ASN A 381 16.73 -14.04 4.03
N PHE A 382 16.89 -15.18 4.70
CA PHE A 382 18.00 -16.09 4.44
C PHE A 382 17.93 -16.78 3.06
N GLY A 383 16.91 -16.55 2.23
CA GLY A 383 16.92 -16.98 0.82
C GLY A 383 17.64 -16.00 -0.11
N ASP A 384 17.83 -14.75 0.33
CA ASP A 384 18.37 -13.65 -0.46
C ASP A 384 19.83 -13.34 -0.08
N TYR A 385 20.68 -13.13 -1.08
CA TYR A 385 22.12 -12.93 -0.89
C TYR A 385 22.42 -11.58 -0.23
N GLU A 386 21.73 -10.50 -0.63
CA GLU A 386 21.95 -9.17 -0.06
C GLU A 386 21.54 -9.12 1.42
N SER A 387 20.39 -9.70 1.75
CA SER A 387 19.90 -9.84 3.12
C SER A 387 20.88 -10.62 4.03
N ARG A 388 21.51 -11.68 3.52
CA ARG A 388 22.54 -12.43 4.27
C ARG A 388 23.80 -11.62 4.51
N ASN A 389 24.29 -10.89 3.50
CA ASN A 389 25.47 -10.04 3.65
C ASN A 389 25.21 -8.90 4.65
N TRP A 390 24.02 -8.31 4.63
CA TRP A 390 23.63 -7.33 5.64
C TRP A 390 23.60 -7.92 7.05
N PHE A 391 23.06 -9.13 7.21
CA PHE A 391 23.05 -9.86 8.48
C PHE A 391 24.46 -10.13 9.02
N ASP A 392 25.37 -10.65 8.19
CA ASP A 392 26.78 -10.87 8.57
C ASP A 392 27.45 -9.56 9.04
N LYS A 393 27.24 -8.47 8.28
CA LYS A 393 27.77 -7.16 8.63
C LYS A 393 27.24 -6.68 9.99
N MET A 394 25.96 -6.89 10.29
CA MET A 394 25.38 -6.55 11.59
C MET A 394 25.98 -7.37 12.73
N LEU A 395 26.20 -8.68 12.55
CA LEU A 395 26.85 -9.52 13.56
C LEU A 395 28.30 -9.09 13.85
N ARG A 396 29.04 -8.67 12.82
CA ARG A 396 30.38 -8.10 12.98
C ARG A 396 30.34 -6.76 13.72
N GLN A 397 29.41 -5.87 13.35
CA GLN A 397 29.27 -4.56 13.99
C GLN A 397 28.77 -4.63 15.43
N SER A 398 28.02 -5.67 15.81
CA SER A 398 27.57 -5.88 17.18
C SER A 398 28.69 -6.34 18.13
N GLY A 399 29.88 -6.65 17.61
CA GLY A 399 30.98 -7.24 18.37
C GLY A 399 30.71 -8.67 18.84
N LEU A 400 29.80 -9.41 18.17
CA LEU A 400 29.52 -10.81 18.53
C LEU A 400 30.76 -11.67 18.33
N PHE A 401 31.41 -11.53 17.17
CA PHE A 401 32.59 -12.32 16.83
C PHE A 401 33.78 -11.98 17.74
N ASP A 402 33.98 -10.71 18.09
CA ASP A 402 35.01 -10.31 19.06
C ASP A 402 34.83 -11.02 20.42
N ARG A 403 33.59 -11.12 20.91
CA ARG A 403 33.28 -11.84 22.15
C ARG A 403 33.50 -13.35 22.01
N LEU A 404 33.16 -13.94 20.87
CA LEU A 404 33.41 -15.37 20.61
C LEU A 404 34.92 -15.65 20.55
N GLU A 405 35.70 -14.77 19.95
CA GLU A 405 37.18 -14.83 19.94
C GLU A 405 37.75 -14.72 21.35
N GLU A 406 37.27 -13.79 22.19
CA GLU A 406 37.66 -13.67 23.60
C GLU A 406 37.33 -14.93 24.42
N MET A 407 36.21 -15.59 24.10
CA MET A 407 35.81 -16.86 24.72
C MET A 407 36.56 -18.08 24.16
N GLY A 408 37.31 -17.92 23.08
CA GLY A 408 38.24 -18.93 22.55
C GLY A 408 37.71 -19.76 21.38
N ILE A 409 36.76 -19.25 20.59
CA ILE A 409 36.32 -19.90 19.34
C ILE A 409 37.50 -20.07 18.36
N LYS A 410 37.51 -21.17 17.60
CA LYS A 410 38.53 -21.47 16.59
C LYS A 410 37.93 -21.55 15.19
N ASP A 411 38.76 -21.31 14.17
CA ASP A 411 38.38 -21.58 12.79
C ASP A 411 37.95 -23.05 12.63
N GLY A 412 36.76 -23.25 12.06
CA GLY A 412 36.14 -24.57 11.94
C GLY A 412 35.13 -24.93 13.04
N ASP A 413 35.04 -24.14 14.12
CA ASP A 413 34.00 -24.34 15.14
C ASP A 413 32.62 -23.93 14.60
N ILE A 414 31.56 -24.62 15.04
CA ILE A 414 30.19 -24.36 14.60
C ILE A 414 29.55 -23.30 15.49
N VAL A 415 29.03 -22.23 14.89
CA VAL A 415 28.21 -21.21 15.56
C VAL A 415 26.75 -21.44 15.22
N SER A 416 25.92 -21.56 16.25
CA SER A 416 24.47 -21.73 16.15
C SER A 416 23.76 -20.47 16.67
N LEU A 417 23.16 -19.71 15.75
CA LEU A 417 22.27 -18.59 16.02
C LEU A 417 20.83 -19.03 15.73
N TYR A 418 20.07 -19.47 16.74
CA TYR A 418 18.72 -20.03 16.52
C TYR A 418 18.67 -20.99 15.31
N ASN A 419 17.84 -20.75 14.30
CA ASN A 419 17.70 -21.62 13.13
C ASN A 419 18.76 -21.38 12.01
N LEU A 420 19.93 -20.84 12.36
CA LEU A 420 21.07 -20.69 11.47
C LEU A 420 22.31 -21.32 12.12
N GLU A 421 22.95 -22.22 11.40
CA GLU A 421 24.24 -22.81 11.76
C GLU A 421 25.24 -22.51 10.65
N PHE A 422 26.43 -22.06 11.03
CA PHE A 422 27.53 -21.81 10.11
C PHE A 422 28.88 -22.11 10.78
N GLU A 423 29.86 -22.43 9.95
CA GLU A 423 31.24 -22.61 10.37
C GLU A 423 31.88 -21.23 10.56
N TYR A 424 32.48 -21.01 11.73
CA TYR A 424 33.22 -19.78 11.98
C TYR A 424 34.53 -19.78 11.19
N GLN A 425 34.72 -18.73 10.39
CA GLN A 425 35.95 -18.42 9.69
C GLN A 425 36.22 -16.92 9.88
N ARG A 426 37.43 -16.61 10.32
CA ARG A 426 37.82 -15.26 10.70
C ARG A 426 37.68 -14.21 9.58
#